data_AF-A0A6P8WB66-F1
#
_entry.id   AF-A0A6P8WB66-F1
#
_cell.length_a   1.000
_cell.length_b   1.000
_cell.length_c   1.000
_cell.angle_alpha   90.00
_cell.angle_beta   90.00
_cell.angle_gamma   90.00
#
_symmetry.space_group_name_H-M   'P 1'
#
loop_
_entity.id
_entity.type
_entity.pdbx_description
1 polymer ?
#
loop_
_entity_poly.entity_id
_entity_poly.type
_entity_poly.pdbx_seq_one_letter_code
_entity_poly.pdbx_strand_id
1 'polypeptide(L)'
;MRSSLLVLSLLLCSSLGTATLFDDDLRELTEFLRLQMQCGYPDRGIPILAPAQAAFKPIDINTDSLRCQGNFTDLSIVGLDGFEFFQLQWSNIRHTIKFDMTFPRIQISSSNYKLYILSRLFGSDMSLWGDGVFDVELTDLRANGSFIIRPAAITHSTYIKSWKVDWQLGKASSRITGILGKSQIVSKMFNKIIEDFLELLINDNPTEISEIMEQLIVPPMNAVLDNVAWYEITAIILGLVKGIIPVEPIC
;
A
#
# COMPACT_ATOMS: atom_id res chain seq x y z
N MET A 1 -1.35 15.75 -55.11
CA MET A 1 -1.85 14.84 -54.05
C MET A 1 -0.82 13.74 -53.71
N ARG A 2 0.44 14.07 -53.40
CA ARG A 2 1.46 13.08 -53.00
C ARG A 2 2.34 13.49 -51.80
N SER A 3 2.31 14.76 -51.36
CA SER A 3 3.06 15.21 -50.17
C SER A 3 2.35 14.96 -48.83
N SER A 4 1.04 14.74 -48.80
CA SER A 4 0.29 14.62 -47.55
C SER A 4 0.36 13.22 -46.91
N LEU A 5 0.82 12.20 -47.65
CA LEU A 5 0.94 10.82 -47.15
C LEU A 5 2.29 10.55 -46.46
N LEU A 6 3.35 11.28 -46.82
CA LEU A 6 4.68 11.12 -46.21
C LEU A 6 4.80 11.79 -44.83
N VAL A 7 4.02 12.84 -44.57
CA VAL A 7 4.01 13.52 -43.26
C VAL A 7 3.25 12.67 -42.22
N LEU A 8 2.20 11.95 -42.64
CA LEU A 8 1.48 11.05 -41.72
C LEU A 8 2.29 9.79 -41.36
N SER A 9 3.14 9.27 -42.26
CA SER A 9 3.96 8.09 -41.97
C SER A 9 5.16 8.40 -41.07
N LEU A 10 5.66 9.64 -41.05
CA LEU A 10 6.74 10.08 -40.14
C LEU A 10 6.25 10.35 -38.72
N LEU A 11 5.00 10.77 -38.52
CA LEU A 11 4.40 10.98 -37.20
C LEU A 11 4.00 9.67 -36.48
N LEU A 12 3.85 8.57 -37.23
CA LEU A 12 3.54 7.24 -36.68
C LEU A 12 4.79 6.46 -36.22
N CYS A 13 5.99 6.90 -36.58
CA CYS A 13 7.24 6.22 -36.22
C CYS A 13 7.92 6.81 -34.97
N SER A 14 7.53 8.01 -34.54
CA SER A 14 8.08 8.68 -33.34
C SER A 14 7.41 8.28 -32.02
N SER A 15 6.32 7.51 -32.04
CA SER A 15 5.63 7.05 -30.82
C SER A 15 6.20 5.76 -30.23
N LEU A 16 7.06 5.04 -30.95
CA LEU A 16 7.65 3.79 -30.48
C LEU A 16 8.86 4.00 -29.54
N GLY A 17 9.55 5.14 -29.64
CA GLY A 17 10.70 5.47 -28.78
C GLY A 17 10.35 6.22 -27.49
N THR A 18 9.11 6.72 -27.35
CA THR A 18 8.68 7.51 -26.18
C THR A 18 8.16 6.63 -25.05
N ALA A 19 7.58 5.47 -25.37
CA ALA A 19 7.05 4.55 -24.36
C ALA A 19 8.16 3.91 -23.50
N THR A 20 9.29 3.53 -24.11
CA THR A 20 10.38 2.87 -23.38
C THR A 20 11.10 3.83 -22.41
N LEU A 21 11.30 5.08 -22.81
CA LEU A 21 11.98 6.09 -21.97
C LEU A 21 11.13 6.49 -20.76
N PHE A 22 9.82 6.55 -20.97
CA PHE A 22 8.81 6.85 -19.97
C PHE A 22 8.67 5.73 -18.92
N ASP A 23 8.69 4.48 -19.37
CA ASP A 23 8.65 3.32 -18.47
C ASP A 23 9.94 3.24 -17.62
N ASP A 24 11.09 3.65 -18.16
CA ASP A 24 12.35 3.76 -17.41
C ASP A 24 12.32 4.89 -16.36
N ASP A 25 11.83 6.09 -16.70
CA ASP A 25 11.71 7.22 -15.75
C ASP A 25 10.75 6.90 -14.59
N LEU A 26 9.64 6.22 -14.88
CA LEU A 26 8.71 5.74 -13.86
C LEU A 26 9.36 4.70 -12.94
N ARG A 27 10.19 3.81 -13.51
CA ARG A 27 10.93 2.84 -12.72
C ARG A 27 11.95 3.52 -11.82
N GLU A 28 12.71 4.49 -12.33
CA GLU A 28 13.64 5.30 -11.53
C GLU A 28 12.91 6.04 -10.39
N LEU A 29 11.73 6.62 -10.65
CA LEU A 29 10.91 7.23 -9.61
C LEU A 29 10.52 6.21 -8.53
N THR A 30 10.15 4.99 -8.91
CA THR A 30 9.78 3.97 -7.92
C THR A 30 10.96 3.48 -7.10
N GLU A 31 12.15 3.40 -7.68
CA GLU A 31 13.39 3.10 -6.94
C GLU A 31 13.73 4.23 -5.96
N PHE A 32 13.59 5.48 -6.39
CA PHE A 32 13.75 6.62 -5.51
C PHE A 32 12.75 6.57 -4.34
N LEU A 33 11.47 6.31 -4.60
CA LEU A 33 10.46 6.15 -3.55
C LEU A 33 10.82 5.02 -2.59
N ARG A 34 11.33 3.88 -3.10
CA ARG A 34 11.80 2.78 -2.27
C ARG A 34 12.89 3.23 -1.30
N LEU A 35 13.90 3.93 -1.80
CA LEU A 35 15.00 4.46 -0.97
C LEU A 35 14.47 5.50 0.03
N GLN A 36 13.53 6.36 -0.39
CA GLN A 36 12.91 7.35 0.49
C GLN A 36 12.07 6.75 1.62
N MET A 37 11.46 5.58 1.42
CA MET A 37 10.71 4.91 2.49
C MET A 37 11.60 4.53 3.68
N GLN A 38 12.89 4.28 3.46
CA GLN A 38 13.83 3.90 4.51
C GLN A 38 14.24 5.08 5.39
N CYS A 39 14.28 6.28 4.84
CA CYS A 39 14.67 7.49 5.58
C CYS A 39 13.49 8.38 6.00
N GLY A 40 12.33 8.20 5.38
CA GLY A 40 11.22 9.15 5.47
C GLY A 40 11.57 10.50 4.84
N TYR A 41 10.67 11.48 4.99
CA TYR A 41 10.90 12.87 4.62
C TYR A 41 10.19 13.80 5.62
N PRO A 42 10.81 14.06 6.78
CA PRO A 42 10.18 14.81 7.88
C PRO A 42 9.70 16.22 7.49
N ASP A 43 10.43 16.91 6.61
CA ASP A 43 10.10 18.25 6.13
C ASP A 43 8.78 18.30 5.33
N ARG A 44 8.34 17.17 4.80
CA ARG A 44 7.04 16.99 4.12
C ARG A 44 6.07 16.12 4.91
N GLY A 45 6.37 15.86 6.19
CA GLY A 45 5.52 15.07 7.09
C GLY A 45 5.49 13.58 6.77
N ILE A 46 6.43 13.06 5.98
CA ILE A 46 6.51 11.64 5.64
C ILE A 46 7.37 10.93 6.70
N PRO A 47 6.83 10.01 7.51
CA PRO A 47 7.63 9.25 8.46
C PRO A 47 8.47 8.18 7.73
N ILE A 48 9.36 7.51 8.48
CA ILE A 48 10.00 6.28 7.99
C ILE A 48 8.91 5.21 7.79
N LEU A 49 8.89 4.60 6.61
CA LEU A 49 7.90 3.60 6.20
C LEU A 49 8.49 2.19 6.04
N ALA A 50 9.82 2.07 5.96
CA ALA A 50 10.51 0.80 5.79
C ALA A 50 11.73 0.68 6.72
N PRO A 51 11.61 0.06 7.90
CA PRO A 51 10.37 -0.44 8.49
C PRO A 51 9.51 0.69 9.09
N ALA A 52 8.20 0.62 8.92
CA ALA A 52 7.28 1.50 9.64
C ALA A 52 7.21 1.02 11.10
N GLN A 53 7.46 1.91 12.06
CA GLN A 53 7.50 1.56 13.48
C GLN A 53 6.62 2.48 14.31
N ALA A 54 5.97 1.92 15.33
CA ALA A 54 5.26 2.64 16.36
C ALA A 54 5.52 2.01 17.72
N ALA A 55 6.14 2.75 18.64
CA ALA A 55 6.49 2.25 19.97
C ALA A 55 5.25 1.83 20.78
N PHE A 56 4.15 2.56 20.64
CA PHE A 56 2.90 2.25 21.31
C PHE A 56 1.70 2.66 20.45
N LYS A 57 0.79 1.72 20.20
CA LYS A 57 -0.43 1.95 19.43
C LYS A 57 -1.65 1.48 20.23
N PRO A 58 -2.43 2.39 20.83
CA PRO A 58 -3.69 2.02 21.46
C PRO A 58 -4.73 1.64 20.41
N ILE A 59 -5.60 0.69 20.78
CA ILE A 59 -6.80 0.34 20.03
C ILE A 59 -8.00 0.52 20.96
N ASP A 60 -8.98 1.30 20.50
CA ASP A 60 -10.28 1.45 21.12
C ASP A 60 -11.33 1.52 20.02
N ILE A 61 -11.91 0.36 19.71
CA ILE A 61 -13.01 0.20 18.76
C ILE A 61 -14.24 -0.09 19.60
N ASN A 62 -15.26 0.74 19.47
CA ASN A 62 -16.52 0.58 20.17
C ASN A 62 -17.68 0.79 19.19
N THR A 63 -18.24 -0.32 18.71
CA THR A 63 -19.43 -0.36 17.87
C THR A 63 -20.52 -1.19 18.56
N ASP A 64 -21.75 -1.14 18.03
CA ASP A 64 -22.89 -1.87 18.61
C ASP A 64 -22.70 -3.40 18.66
N SER A 65 -21.87 -3.94 17.77
CA SER A 65 -21.63 -5.38 17.63
C SER A 65 -20.25 -5.84 18.10
N LEU A 66 -19.27 -4.92 18.21
CA LEU A 66 -17.87 -5.21 18.51
C LEU A 66 -17.28 -4.13 19.43
N ARG A 67 -16.76 -4.56 20.58
CA ARG A 67 -15.92 -3.74 21.43
C ARG A 67 -14.53 -4.36 21.52
N CYS A 68 -13.52 -3.68 21.01
CA CYS A 68 -12.12 -4.10 21.06
C CYS A 68 -11.29 -3.01 21.74
N GLN A 69 -10.64 -3.37 22.84
CA GLN A 69 -9.83 -2.44 23.64
C GLN A 69 -8.47 -3.04 23.91
N GLY A 70 -7.42 -2.21 23.82
CA GLY A 70 -6.08 -2.66 24.10
C GLY A 70 -4.98 -1.84 23.46
N ASN A 71 -3.84 -2.47 23.22
CA ASN A 71 -2.68 -1.83 22.63
C ASN A 71 -1.72 -2.84 21.99
N PHE A 72 -0.86 -2.29 21.14
CA PHE A 72 0.36 -2.92 20.62
C PHE A 72 1.57 -2.13 21.08
N THR A 73 2.62 -2.83 21.47
CA THR A 73 3.93 -2.29 21.86
C THR A 73 4.95 -2.70 20.80
N ASP A 74 5.82 -1.77 20.40
CA ASP A 74 6.83 -1.95 19.36
C ASP A 74 6.22 -2.55 18.08
N LEU A 75 5.11 -1.97 17.60
CA LEU A 75 4.51 -2.38 16.35
C LEU A 75 5.47 -2.04 15.20
N SER A 76 5.76 -3.04 14.36
CA SER A 76 6.65 -2.91 13.22
C SER A 76 6.04 -3.55 11.98
N ILE A 77 6.10 -2.82 10.86
CA ILE A 77 5.75 -3.32 9.53
C ILE A 77 7.03 -3.31 8.70
N VAL A 78 7.42 -4.50 8.22
CA VAL A 78 8.65 -4.73 7.45
C VAL A 78 8.27 -5.25 6.07
N GLY A 79 9.00 -4.81 5.02
CA GLY A 79 8.83 -5.29 3.65
C GLY A 79 7.98 -4.41 2.74
N LEU A 80 7.56 -3.23 3.21
CA LEU A 80 6.82 -2.27 2.38
C LEU A 80 7.68 -1.68 1.24
N ASP A 81 9.00 -1.66 1.38
CA ASP A 81 9.96 -1.27 0.34
C ASP A 81 10.34 -2.42 -0.60
N GLY A 82 9.92 -3.65 -0.30
CA GLY A 82 10.23 -4.84 -1.09
C GLY A 82 9.34 -5.07 -2.31
N PHE A 83 8.53 -4.10 -2.74
CA PHE A 83 7.61 -4.28 -3.88
C PHE A 83 8.36 -4.47 -5.20
N GLU A 84 7.80 -5.27 -6.10
CA GLU A 84 8.29 -5.46 -7.47
C GLU A 84 7.17 -5.21 -8.46
N PHE A 85 7.43 -4.41 -9.51
CA PHE A 85 6.46 -4.14 -10.57
C PHE A 85 6.62 -5.14 -11.72
N PHE A 86 5.52 -5.82 -12.09
CA PHE A 86 5.40 -6.54 -13.36
C PHE A 86 4.92 -5.61 -14.49
N GLN A 87 4.15 -4.60 -14.13
CA GLN A 87 3.65 -3.58 -15.05
C GLN A 87 3.54 -2.24 -14.31
N LEU A 88 3.99 -1.17 -14.95
CA LEU A 88 3.75 0.19 -14.50
C LEU A 88 3.62 1.07 -15.74
N GLN A 89 2.45 1.68 -15.92
CA GLN A 89 2.13 2.44 -17.11
C GLN A 89 1.31 3.65 -16.76
N TRP A 90 1.55 4.76 -17.45
CA TRP A 90 0.72 5.95 -17.30
C TRP A 90 0.04 6.37 -18.58
N SER A 91 -1.19 6.85 -18.41
CA SER A 91 -2.05 7.33 -19.47
C SER A 91 -2.23 8.83 -19.36
N ASN A 92 -1.48 9.59 -20.18
CA ASN A 92 -1.56 11.06 -20.28
C ASN A 92 -3.00 11.57 -20.44
N ILE A 93 -3.80 10.92 -21.28
CA ILE A 93 -5.17 11.38 -21.60
C ILE A 93 -6.11 11.21 -20.39
N ARG A 94 -5.92 10.15 -19.60
CA ARG A 94 -6.82 9.79 -18.48
C ARG A 94 -6.28 10.21 -17.11
N HIS A 95 -5.01 10.63 -17.05
CA HIS A 95 -4.24 10.83 -15.81
C HIS A 95 -4.30 9.61 -14.90
N THR A 96 -4.12 8.44 -15.49
CA THR A 96 -4.27 7.15 -14.82
C THR A 96 -2.93 6.43 -14.79
N ILE A 97 -2.50 6.02 -13.60
CA ILE A 97 -1.43 5.04 -13.43
C ILE A 97 -2.11 3.67 -13.38
N LYS A 98 -1.68 2.77 -14.27
CA LYS A 98 -1.99 1.34 -14.22
C LYS A 98 -0.77 0.61 -13.73
N PHE A 99 -0.96 -0.33 -12.81
CA PHE A 99 0.13 -1.05 -12.22
C PHE A 99 -0.25 -2.50 -11.92
N ASP A 100 0.78 -3.33 -11.89
CA ASP A 100 0.74 -4.70 -11.41
C ASP A 100 2.02 -4.89 -10.60
N MET A 101 1.87 -5.05 -9.29
CA MET A 101 2.99 -5.18 -8.38
C MET A 101 2.77 -6.29 -7.37
N THR A 102 3.84 -6.85 -6.85
CA THR A 102 3.82 -7.81 -5.76
C THR A 102 4.71 -7.36 -4.62
N PHE A 103 4.31 -7.67 -3.40
CA PHE A 103 5.16 -7.66 -2.23
C PHE A 103 5.49 -9.13 -1.91
N PRO A 104 6.77 -9.55 -2.10
CA PRO A 104 7.18 -10.92 -1.80
C PRO A 104 6.90 -11.29 -0.35
N ARG A 105 7.12 -10.34 0.57
CA ARG A 105 6.90 -10.55 2.00
C ARG A 105 6.60 -9.23 2.72
N ILE A 106 5.46 -9.17 3.40
CA ILE A 106 5.15 -8.13 4.38
C ILE A 106 4.99 -8.80 5.74
N GLN A 107 5.71 -8.31 6.75
CA GLN A 107 5.57 -8.80 8.12
C GLN A 107 5.08 -7.68 9.03
N ILE A 108 4.01 -7.95 9.77
CA ILE A 108 3.45 -7.08 10.79
C ILE A 108 3.68 -7.77 12.13
N SER A 109 4.50 -7.16 12.98
CA SER A 109 4.90 -7.75 14.25
C SER A 109 4.82 -6.75 15.40
N SER A 110 4.66 -7.24 16.61
CA SER A 110 4.67 -6.43 17.83
C SER A 110 5.20 -7.28 18.98
N SER A 111 6.11 -6.69 19.75
CA SER A 111 6.78 -7.35 20.89
C SER A 111 5.78 -7.77 21.97
N ASN A 112 4.74 -6.96 22.17
CA ASN A 112 3.62 -7.28 23.03
C ASN A 112 2.33 -6.65 22.51
N TYR A 113 1.28 -7.44 22.39
CA TYR A 113 -0.08 -6.96 22.25
C TYR A 113 -0.88 -7.31 23.50
N LYS A 114 -1.81 -6.42 23.86
CA LYS A 114 -2.85 -6.69 24.86
C LYS A 114 -4.17 -6.31 24.25
N LEU A 115 -5.05 -7.27 24.03
CA LEU A 115 -6.36 -7.01 23.44
C LEU A 115 -7.45 -7.71 24.26
N TYR A 116 -8.56 -7.01 24.41
CA TYR A 116 -9.80 -7.51 24.97
C TYR A 116 -10.93 -7.21 23.97
N ILE A 117 -11.53 -8.27 23.44
CA ILE A 117 -12.53 -8.22 22.40
C ILE A 117 -13.83 -8.80 22.95
N LEU A 118 -14.88 -8.01 22.95
CA LEU A 118 -16.26 -8.43 23.15
C LEU A 118 -16.98 -8.33 21.81
N SER A 119 -17.52 -9.44 21.34
CA SER A 119 -18.25 -9.49 20.09
C SER A 119 -19.55 -10.23 20.27
N ARG A 120 -20.63 -9.72 19.68
CA ARG A 120 -21.90 -10.44 19.62
C ARG A 120 -22.00 -11.21 18.30
N LEU A 121 -21.57 -12.47 18.32
CA LEU A 121 -21.57 -13.34 17.15
C LEU A 121 -22.67 -14.39 17.30
N PHE A 122 -23.50 -14.56 16.27
CA PHE A 122 -24.62 -15.52 16.24
C PHE A 122 -25.60 -15.38 17.43
N GLY A 123 -25.83 -14.14 17.89
CA GLY A 123 -26.75 -13.85 19.00
C GLY A 123 -26.20 -14.15 20.40
N SER A 124 -24.97 -14.67 20.51
CA SER A 124 -24.28 -14.93 21.77
C SER A 124 -23.12 -13.96 21.98
N ASP A 125 -22.88 -13.60 23.25
CA ASP A 125 -21.76 -12.76 23.62
C ASP A 125 -20.50 -13.62 23.71
N MET A 126 -19.49 -13.31 22.89
CA MET A 126 -18.17 -13.93 22.93
C MET A 126 -17.16 -12.94 23.49
N SER A 127 -16.35 -13.40 24.44
CA SER A 127 -15.22 -12.65 24.99
C SER A 127 -13.92 -13.35 24.59
N LEU A 128 -13.06 -12.61 23.89
CA LEU A 128 -11.71 -13.02 23.56
C LEU A 128 -10.74 -12.06 24.23
N TRP A 129 -9.65 -12.59 24.74
CA TRP A 129 -8.57 -11.78 25.27
C TRP A 129 -7.23 -12.40 24.91
N GLY A 130 -6.21 -11.55 24.79
CA GLY A 130 -4.85 -12.00 24.56
C GLY A 130 -3.83 -11.03 25.14
N ASP A 131 -2.75 -11.60 25.68
CA ASP A 131 -1.55 -10.88 26.10
C ASP A 131 -0.33 -11.71 25.70
N GLY A 132 0.37 -11.27 24.66
CA GLY A 132 1.47 -12.02 24.08
C GLY A 132 2.14 -11.33 22.91
N VAL A 133 2.86 -12.09 22.11
CA VAL A 133 3.51 -11.63 20.88
C VAL A 133 2.51 -11.70 19.72
N PHE A 134 2.52 -10.67 18.88
CA PHE A 134 1.78 -10.62 17.63
C PHE A 134 2.78 -10.66 16.46
N ASP A 135 2.57 -11.57 15.52
CA ASP A 135 3.40 -11.71 14.33
C ASP A 135 2.57 -12.34 13.23
N VAL A 136 2.31 -11.57 12.17
CA VAL A 136 1.57 -11.97 10.98
C VAL A 136 2.42 -11.64 9.77
N GLU A 137 2.49 -12.58 8.85
CA GLU A 137 3.26 -12.49 7.63
C GLU A 137 2.36 -12.76 6.43
N LEU A 138 2.43 -11.87 5.45
CA LEU A 138 1.78 -11.99 4.15
C LEU A 138 2.86 -12.27 3.11
N THR A 139 2.69 -13.34 2.35
CA THR A 139 3.62 -13.75 1.29
C THR A 139 2.93 -13.66 -0.07
N ASP A 140 3.64 -13.12 -1.05
CA ASP A 140 3.15 -12.88 -2.41
C ASP A 140 1.83 -12.08 -2.44
N LEU A 141 1.81 -10.94 -1.74
CA LEU A 141 0.68 -10.01 -1.79
C LEU A 141 0.77 -9.20 -3.08
N ARG A 142 -0.12 -9.46 -4.04
CA ARG A 142 -0.18 -8.77 -5.33
C ARG A 142 -1.27 -7.72 -5.34
N ALA A 143 -0.96 -6.57 -5.92
CA ALA A 143 -1.89 -5.50 -6.20
C ALA A 143 -1.89 -5.23 -7.70
N ASN A 144 -3.02 -5.49 -8.36
CA ASN A 144 -3.22 -5.21 -9.77
C ASN A 144 -4.34 -4.18 -9.91
N GLY A 145 -4.07 -3.07 -10.59
CA GLY A 145 -5.13 -2.11 -10.81
C GLY A 145 -4.68 -0.79 -11.37
N SER A 146 -5.40 0.25 -10.96
CA SER A 146 -5.15 1.60 -11.41
C SER A 146 -5.65 2.64 -10.43
N PHE A 147 -5.00 3.79 -10.43
CA PHE A 147 -5.49 4.97 -9.74
C PHE A 147 -5.38 6.20 -10.62
N ILE A 148 -6.26 7.17 -10.37
CA ILE A 148 -6.32 8.44 -11.09
C ILE A 148 -5.82 9.53 -10.16
N ILE A 149 -4.82 10.28 -10.63
CA ILE A 149 -4.32 11.44 -9.92
C ILE A 149 -4.86 12.71 -10.58
N ARG A 150 -5.20 13.73 -9.78
CA ARG A 150 -5.66 15.04 -10.27
C ARG A 150 -5.05 16.21 -9.51
N PRO A 151 -4.92 17.38 -10.16
CA PRO A 151 -4.64 18.62 -9.47
C PRO A 151 -5.86 19.04 -8.62
N ALA A 152 -5.61 19.51 -7.41
CA ALA A 152 -6.55 20.24 -6.59
C ALA A 152 -6.77 21.64 -7.19
N ALA A 153 -8.03 22.08 -7.24
CA ALA A 153 -8.41 23.30 -7.97
C ALA A 153 -7.86 24.60 -7.37
N ILE A 154 -7.53 24.61 -6.07
CA ILE A 154 -7.22 25.83 -5.32
C ILE A 154 -5.71 25.90 -4.99
N THR A 155 -5.13 24.79 -4.57
CA THR A 155 -3.76 24.70 -4.03
C THR A 155 -2.72 24.33 -5.08
N HIS A 156 -3.13 23.94 -6.29
CA HIS A 156 -2.29 23.28 -7.30
C HIS A 156 -1.60 21.99 -6.81
N SER A 157 -1.97 21.52 -5.61
CA SER A 157 -1.51 20.26 -5.04
C SER A 157 -2.14 19.08 -5.76
N THR A 158 -1.72 17.88 -5.41
CA THR A 158 -2.11 16.68 -6.12
C THR A 158 -2.83 15.71 -5.20
N TYR A 159 -3.81 14.97 -5.72
CA TYR A 159 -4.52 13.96 -4.93
C TYR A 159 -4.98 12.78 -5.79
N ILE A 160 -5.18 11.64 -5.14
CA ILE A 160 -5.79 10.45 -5.72
C ILE A 160 -7.31 10.67 -5.76
N LYS A 161 -7.86 10.76 -6.97
CA LYS A 161 -9.30 10.94 -7.23
C LYS A 161 -10.06 9.61 -7.29
N SER A 162 -9.41 8.56 -7.77
CA SER A 162 -10.03 7.24 -7.93
C SER A 162 -9.01 6.17 -7.68
N TRP A 163 -9.44 5.15 -6.96
CA TRP A 163 -8.68 3.95 -6.64
C TRP A 163 -9.47 2.73 -7.11
N LYS A 164 -8.83 1.85 -7.87
CA LYS A 164 -9.41 0.60 -8.37
C LYS A 164 -8.33 -0.46 -8.38
N VAL A 165 -8.24 -1.24 -7.31
CA VAL A 165 -7.13 -2.17 -7.12
C VAL A 165 -7.67 -3.50 -6.62
N ASP A 166 -7.43 -4.53 -7.42
CA ASP A 166 -7.68 -5.91 -7.05
C ASP A 166 -6.47 -6.44 -6.30
N TRP A 167 -6.73 -7.04 -5.15
CA TRP A 167 -5.71 -7.61 -4.27
C TRP A 167 -5.76 -9.12 -4.32
N GLN A 168 -4.59 -9.75 -4.27
CA GLN A 168 -4.45 -11.20 -4.21
C GLN A 168 -3.37 -11.55 -3.19
N LEU A 169 -3.60 -12.57 -2.38
CA LEU A 169 -2.64 -13.06 -1.40
C LEU A 169 -2.27 -14.50 -1.72
N GLY A 170 -0.98 -14.78 -1.86
CA GLY A 170 -0.48 -16.14 -2.01
C GLY A 170 -0.61 -16.96 -0.73
N LYS A 171 -0.12 -16.43 0.40
CA LYS A 171 -0.19 -17.11 1.69
C LYS A 171 -0.18 -16.15 2.88
N ALA A 172 -0.94 -16.48 3.93
CA ALA A 172 -0.78 -15.90 5.26
C ALA A 172 -0.04 -16.86 6.22
N SER A 173 0.78 -16.32 7.12
CA SER A 173 1.30 -17.05 8.27
C SER A 173 1.12 -16.25 9.55
N SER A 174 0.67 -16.89 10.62
CA SER A 174 0.36 -16.25 11.89
C SER A 174 1.04 -16.96 13.05
N ARG A 175 1.70 -16.18 13.92
CA ARG A 175 2.43 -16.63 15.11
C ARG A 175 2.02 -15.85 16.34
N ILE A 176 0.72 -15.65 16.52
CA ILE A 176 0.14 -14.98 17.68
C ILE A 176 0.16 -15.92 18.89
N THR A 177 0.49 -15.37 20.05
CA THR A 177 0.59 -16.11 21.33
C THR A 177 -0.23 -15.46 22.43
N GLY A 178 -0.52 -16.19 23.51
CA GLY A 178 -1.14 -15.59 24.70
C GLY A 178 -2.66 -15.40 24.63
N ILE A 179 -3.30 -15.88 23.56
CA ILE A 179 -4.76 -15.88 23.37
C ILE A 179 -5.41 -16.85 24.35
N LEU A 180 -6.49 -16.42 25.02
CA LEU A 180 -7.35 -17.26 25.86
C LEU A 180 -6.57 -18.17 26.83
N GLY A 181 -5.53 -17.64 27.48
CA GLY A 181 -4.85 -18.35 28.57
C GLY A 181 -3.59 -19.14 28.21
N LYS A 182 -2.69 -18.59 27.36
CA LYS A 182 -1.36 -19.14 27.02
C LYS A 182 -1.34 -20.63 26.58
N SER A 183 -2.50 -21.20 26.26
CA SER A 183 -2.60 -22.58 25.78
C SER A 183 -2.02 -22.67 24.37
N GLN A 184 -1.05 -23.56 24.21
CA GLN A 184 -0.39 -23.79 22.91
C GLN A 184 -1.36 -24.34 21.86
N ILE A 185 -2.31 -25.18 22.27
CA ILE A 185 -3.31 -25.76 21.36
C ILE A 185 -4.25 -24.67 20.86
N VAL A 186 -4.74 -23.81 21.77
CA VAL A 186 -5.63 -22.70 21.41
C VAL A 186 -4.92 -21.68 20.52
N SER A 187 -3.66 -21.36 20.82
CA SER A 187 -2.86 -20.44 19.99
C SER A 187 -2.67 -20.99 18.57
N LYS A 188 -2.32 -22.28 18.42
CA LYS A 188 -2.19 -22.92 17.10
C LYS A 188 -3.49 -22.90 16.30
N MET A 189 -4.61 -23.24 16.94
CA MET A 189 -5.93 -23.22 16.29
C MET A 189 -6.29 -21.80 15.85
N PHE A 190 -6.08 -20.81 16.71
CA PHE A 190 -6.35 -19.42 16.38
C PHE A 190 -5.48 -18.90 15.25
N ASN A 191 -4.18 -19.21 15.25
CA ASN A 191 -3.28 -18.83 14.17
C ASN A 191 -3.76 -19.37 12.83
N LYS A 192 -4.17 -20.64 12.77
CA LYS A 192 -4.76 -21.22 11.57
C LYS A 192 -6.05 -20.52 11.12
N ILE A 193 -6.93 -20.19 12.06
CA ILE A 193 -8.16 -19.44 11.75
C ILE A 193 -7.83 -18.07 11.15
N ILE A 194 -6.83 -17.36 11.68
CA ILE A 194 -6.39 -16.07 11.14
C ILE A 194 -5.77 -16.22 9.75
N GLU A 195 -4.92 -17.23 9.55
CA GLU A 195 -4.32 -17.54 8.24
C GLU A 195 -5.41 -17.78 7.18
N ASP A 196 -6.34 -18.71 7.46
CA ASP A 196 -7.45 -19.05 6.57
C ASP A 196 -8.37 -17.83 6.33
N PHE A 197 -8.66 -17.05 7.38
CA PHE A 197 -9.49 -15.85 7.27
C PHE A 197 -8.85 -14.77 6.39
N LEU A 198 -7.55 -14.52 6.52
CA LEU A 198 -6.86 -13.51 5.71
C LEU A 198 -6.83 -13.91 4.22
N GLU A 199 -6.57 -15.18 3.93
CA GLU A 199 -6.58 -15.69 2.57
C GLU A 199 -7.98 -15.59 1.94
N LEU A 200 -9.04 -15.98 2.67
CA LEU A 200 -10.42 -15.85 2.21
C LEU A 200 -10.86 -14.39 2.05
N LEU A 201 -10.53 -13.54 3.02
CA LEU A 201 -10.90 -12.12 2.98
C LEU A 201 -10.29 -11.44 1.75
N ILE A 202 -8.99 -11.67 1.49
CA ILE A 202 -8.31 -11.00 0.38
C ILE A 202 -8.70 -11.60 -0.97
N ASN A 203 -8.74 -12.93 -1.09
CA ASN A 203 -8.92 -13.59 -2.39
C ASN A 203 -10.40 -13.70 -2.81
N ASP A 204 -11.32 -13.86 -1.86
CA ASP A 204 -12.73 -14.13 -2.17
C ASP A 204 -13.63 -12.89 -2.01
N ASN A 205 -13.12 -11.78 -1.47
CA ASN A 205 -13.89 -10.55 -1.24
C ASN A 205 -13.22 -9.31 -1.87
N PRO A 206 -12.97 -9.31 -3.20
CA PRO A 206 -12.19 -8.28 -3.89
C PRO A 206 -12.72 -6.85 -3.71
N THR A 207 -14.04 -6.68 -3.66
CA THR A 207 -14.65 -5.35 -3.43
C THR A 207 -14.37 -4.83 -2.03
N GLU A 208 -14.63 -5.65 -1.00
CA GLU A 208 -14.46 -5.25 0.40
C GLU A 208 -12.99 -4.97 0.72
N ILE A 209 -12.07 -5.82 0.25
CA ILE A 209 -10.64 -5.59 0.45
C ILE A 209 -10.14 -4.35 -0.31
N SER A 210 -10.64 -4.08 -1.53
CA SER A 210 -10.28 -2.85 -2.26
C SER A 210 -10.70 -1.61 -1.47
N GLU A 211 -11.88 -1.61 -0.87
CA GLU A 211 -12.38 -0.50 -0.04
C GLU A 211 -11.57 -0.34 1.25
N ILE A 212 -11.26 -1.44 1.95
CA ILE A 212 -10.41 -1.43 3.15
C ILE A 212 -9.02 -0.87 2.83
N MET A 213 -8.40 -1.36 1.75
CA MET A 213 -7.08 -0.91 1.31
C MET A 213 -7.10 0.54 0.83
N GLU A 214 -8.16 0.99 0.16
CA GLU A 214 -8.33 2.41 -0.20
C GLU A 214 -8.33 3.29 1.05
N GLN A 215 -9.11 2.93 2.07
CA GLN A 215 -9.18 3.68 3.34
C GLN A 215 -7.86 3.67 4.11
N LEU A 216 -7.07 2.60 4.00
CA LEU A 216 -5.78 2.49 4.67
C LEU A 216 -4.67 3.26 3.94
N ILE A 217 -4.67 3.23 2.59
CA ILE A 217 -3.55 3.69 1.77
C ILE A 217 -3.77 5.10 1.22
N VAL A 218 -4.96 5.43 0.73
CA VAL A 218 -5.21 6.70 0.04
C VAL A 218 -5.08 7.91 0.97
N PRO A 219 -5.58 7.92 2.22
CA PRO A 219 -5.41 9.07 3.11
C PRO A 219 -3.94 9.43 3.39
N PRO A 220 -3.05 8.50 3.82
CA PRO A 220 -1.65 8.85 4.01
C PRO A 220 -0.95 9.24 2.70
N MET A 221 -1.26 8.58 1.56
CA MET A 221 -0.73 9.01 0.26
C MET A 221 -1.16 10.42 -0.11
N ASN A 222 -2.43 10.79 0.11
CA ASN A 222 -2.91 12.13 -0.17
C ASN A 222 -2.29 13.19 0.74
N ALA A 223 -1.97 12.86 2.00
CA ALA A 223 -1.23 13.76 2.88
C ALA A 223 0.18 14.10 2.32
N VAL A 224 0.82 13.12 1.67
CA VAL A 224 2.08 13.34 0.95
C VAL A 224 1.87 14.17 -0.32
N LEU A 225 0.92 13.75 -1.16
CA LEU A 225 0.64 14.39 -2.46
C LEU A 225 0.14 15.82 -2.35
N ASP A 226 -0.46 16.20 -1.21
CA ASP A 226 -0.89 17.59 -0.97
C ASP A 226 0.29 18.57 -0.94
N ASN A 227 1.50 18.08 -0.70
CA ASN A 227 2.73 18.86 -0.76
C ASN A 227 3.42 18.81 -2.13
N VAL A 228 2.87 18.07 -3.10
CA VAL A 228 3.47 17.89 -4.43
C VAL A 228 2.64 18.59 -5.48
N ALA A 229 3.26 19.52 -6.20
CA ALA A 229 2.58 20.27 -7.23
C ALA A 229 2.36 19.38 -8.48
N TRP A 230 1.21 19.55 -9.13
CA TRP A 230 0.85 18.75 -10.30
C TRP A 230 1.91 18.80 -11.42
N TYR A 231 2.52 19.97 -11.63
CA TYR A 231 3.55 20.11 -12.66
C TYR A 231 4.78 19.27 -12.34
N GLU A 232 5.18 19.11 -11.07
CA GLU A 232 6.33 18.28 -10.66
C GLU A 232 6.09 16.82 -11.05
N ILE A 233 4.90 16.30 -10.72
CA ILE A 233 4.49 14.94 -11.09
C ILE A 233 4.47 14.77 -12.60
N THR A 234 3.83 15.67 -13.35
CA THR A 234 3.78 15.55 -14.81
C THR A 234 5.15 15.70 -15.46
N ALA A 235 6.05 16.52 -14.91
CA ALA A 235 7.36 16.76 -15.47
C ALA A 235 8.30 15.56 -15.25
N ILE A 236 8.21 14.92 -14.08
CA ILE A 236 8.87 13.63 -13.79
C ILE A 236 8.31 12.54 -14.70
N ILE A 237 6.99 12.36 -14.68
CA ILE A 237 6.32 11.31 -15.43
C ILE A 237 6.62 11.44 -16.93
N LEU A 238 6.54 12.64 -17.51
CA LEU A 238 6.76 12.86 -18.94
C LEU A 238 8.24 12.89 -19.38
N GLY A 239 9.19 12.62 -18.48
CA GLY A 239 10.63 12.70 -18.78
C GLY A 239 11.07 14.10 -19.24
N LEU A 240 10.31 15.14 -18.88
CA LEU A 240 10.61 16.54 -19.23
C LEU A 240 11.75 17.10 -18.40
N VAL A 241 12.21 16.31 -17.43
CA VAL A 241 13.18 16.71 -16.42
C VAL A 241 14.23 15.61 -16.32
N LYS A 242 15.41 15.86 -16.90
CA LYS A 242 16.55 14.93 -16.79
C LYS A 242 17.38 15.25 -15.55
N GLY A 243 17.64 14.23 -14.72
CA GLY A 243 18.58 14.33 -13.60
C GLY A 243 18.09 15.10 -12.36
N ILE A 244 16.76 15.22 -12.15
CA ILE A 244 16.19 15.83 -10.93
C ILE A 244 15.71 14.78 -9.93
N ILE A 245 15.32 13.57 -10.35
CA ILE A 245 15.08 12.49 -9.40
C ILE A 245 16.44 12.13 -8.81
N PRO A 246 16.69 12.41 -7.52
CA PRO A 246 17.99 12.10 -6.96
C PRO A 246 18.14 10.58 -6.96
N VAL A 247 19.26 10.13 -7.53
CA VAL A 247 19.61 8.69 -7.57
C VAL A 247 20.03 8.17 -6.19
N GLU A 248 20.16 9.08 -5.24
CA GLU A 248 20.47 8.83 -3.83
C GLU A 248 19.30 9.32 -2.97
N PRO A 249 19.02 8.70 -1.82
CA PRO A 249 17.98 9.19 -0.93
C PRO A 249 18.32 10.59 -0.39
N ILE A 250 17.33 11.47 -0.27
CA ILE A 250 17.45 12.87 0.20
C ILE A 250 17.55 12.95 1.75
N CYS A 251 18.24 12.00 2.38
CA CYS A 251 18.36 11.93 3.83
C CYS A 251 19.79 12.12 4.34
#